data_AF-X0LKU8-F1
#
_entry.id   AF-X0LKU8-F1
#
_cell.length_a   1.000
_cell.length_b   1.000
_cell.length_c   1.000
_cell.angle_alpha   90.00
_cell.angle_beta   90.00
_cell.angle_gamma   90.00
#
_symmetry.space_group_name_H-M   'P 1'
#
loop_
_entity.id
_entity.type
_entity.pdbx_description
1 polymer ?
#
loop_
_entity_poly.entity_id
_entity_poly.type
_entity_poly.pdbx_seq_one_letter_code
_entity_poly.pdbx_strand_id
1 'polypeptide(L)'
;MESLQDIYNSLGDIYEVSEIIASRPNILPALANLLVKVMLDKVYDIRLNHKHFDIAGSEQVVGFTGQGLLVSMVCSEGGLPIKLLAAEGIYPISHGALRPSDLLVKDGAAIPYEFTYTTNNPPPEPSSEFLESWCSILRAEGVEGLLGLSIRDNSVPAIAHEVSDPENRVNRLVFGDDAA
;
A
#
# COMPACT_ATOMS: atom_id res chain seq x y z
N MET A 1 -6.10 10.67 -18.22
CA MET A 1 -6.19 9.85 -16.99
C MET A 1 -4.97 8.98 -17.00
N GLU A 2 -4.09 9.13 -16.01
CA GLU A 2 -2.89 8.30 -15.88
C GLU A 2 -3.31 6.83 -15.70
N SER A 3 -2.59 5.91 -16.33
CA SER A 3 -2.83 4.49 -16.12
C SER A 3 -2.29 4.06 -14.76
N LEU A 4 -2.73 2.91 -14.25
CA LEU A 4 -2.18 2.32 -13.01
C LEU A 4 -0.66 2.15 -13.13
N GLN A 5 -0.18 1.73 -14.30
CA GLN A 5 1.26 1.63 -14.58
C GLN A 5 1.97 2.97 -14.42
N ASP A 6 1.43 4.05 -15.00
CA ASP A 6 2.03 5.38 -14.91
C ASP A 6 2.11 5.84 -13.45
N ILE A 7 1.02 5.65 -12.69
CA ILE A 7 0.95 6.01 -11.28
C ILE A 7 1.98 5.21 -10.48
N TYR A 8 1.94 3.88 -10.56
CA TYR A 8 2.80 2.99 -9.78
C TYR A 8 4.29 3.22 -10.08
N ASN A 9 4.65 3.26 -11.37
CA ASN A 9 6.05 3.38 -11.77
C ASN A 9 6.62 4.78 -11.49
N SER A 10 5.77 5.79 -11.28
CA SER A 10 6.17 7.14 -10.87
C SER A 10 6.46 7.29 -9.37
N LEU A 11 6.08 6.29 -8.55
CA LEU A 11 6.32 6.33 -7.11
C LEU A 11 7.82 6.34 -6.81
N GLY A 12 8.19 7.10 -5.79
CA GLY A 12 9.58 7.29 -5.38
C GLY A 12 10.19 6.06 -4.70
N ASP A 13 11.51 6.08 -4.59
CA ASP A 13 12.26 5.09 -3.81
C ASP A 13 11.94 5.23 -2.31
N ILE A 14 11.82 4.11 -1.62
CA ILE A 14 11.43 4.09 -0.19
C ILE A 14 12.42 4.85 0.69
N TYR A 15 13.73 4.79 0.42
CA TYR A 15 14.73 5.48 1.22
C TYR A 15 14.66 6.98 1.01
N GLU A 16 14.58 7.42 -0.25
CA GLU A 16 14.45 8.84 -0.58
C GLU A 16 13.18 9.46 0.01
N VAL A 17 12.03 8.80 -0.16
CA VAL A 17 10.75 9.27 0.39
C VAL A 17 10.79 9.26 1.92
N SER A 18 11.40 8.25 2.54
CA SER A 18 11.56 8.19 4.01
C SER A 18 12.40 9.34 4.55
N GLU A 19 13.53 9.66 3.91
CA GLU A 19 14.38 10.79 4.31
C GLU A 19 13.64 12.12 4.20
N ILE A 20 12.87 12.31 3.12
CA ILE A 20 12.04 13.49 2.94
C ILE A 20 11.04 13.59 4.10
N ILE A 21 10.25 12.56 4.38
CA ILE A 21 9.23 12.59 5.44
C ILE A 21 9.85 12.75 6.83
N ALA A 22 10.98 12.10 7.11
CA ALA A 22 11.68 12.20 8.39
C ALA A 22 12.09 13.65 8.73
N SER A 23 12.36 14.47 7.71
CA SER A 23 12.70 15.88 7.92
C SER A 23 11.47 16.79 8.14
N ARG A 24 10.24 16.27 8.14
CA ARG A 24 8.99 17.01 8.39
C ARG A 24 8.22 16.38 9.57
N PRO A 25 8.70 16.59 10.82
CA PRO A 25 8.25 15.82 11.99
C PRO A 25 6.77 16.02 12.37
N ASN A 26 6.12 17.09 11.90
CA ASN A 26 4.73 17.41 12.26
C ASN A 26 3.68 16.78 11.33
N ILE A 27 4.08 16.19 10.21
CA ILE A 27 3.13 15.66 9.21
C ILE A 27 2.40 14.44 9.73
N LEU A 28 3.12 13.43 10.22
CA LEU A 28 2.49 12.19 10.70
C LEU A 28 1.52 12.45 11.87
N PRO A 29 1.86 13.27 12.89
CA PRO A 29 0.88 13.67 13.91
C PRO A 29 -0.35 14.39 13.34
N ALA A 30 -0.17 15.29 12.37
CA ALA A 30 -1.28 16.04 11.77
C ALA A 30 -2.25 15.11 11.00
N LEU A 31 -1.71 14.21 10.19
CA LEU A 31 -2.50 13.22 9.45
C LEU A 31 -3.19 12.22 10.38
N ALA A 32 -2.50 11.75 11.42
CA ALA A 32 -3.07 10.85 12.42
C ALA A 32 -4.24 11.51 13.16
N ASN A 33 -4.08 12.79 13.55
CA ASN A 33 -5.17 13.56 14.16
C ASN A 33 -6.36 13.73 13.21
N LEU A 34 -6.10 13.93 11.91
CA LEU A 34 -7.16 14.00 10.90
C LEU A 34 -7.94 12.68 10.83
N LEU A 35 -7.25 11.53 10.74
CA LEU A 35 -7.88 10.20 10.74
C LEU A 35 -8.77 9.98 11.96
N VAL A 36 -8.28 10.30 13.17
CA VAL A 36 -9.04 10.18 14.42
C VAL A 36 -10.27 11.09 14.42
N LYS A 37 -10.11 12.35 13.99
CA LYS A 37 -11.20 13.34 13.96
C LYS A 37 -12.38 12.88 13.09
N VAL A 38 -12.12 12.13 12.02
CA VAL A 38 -13.17 11.59 11.12
C VAL A 38 -13.46 10.10 11.34
N MET A 39 -12.93 9.50 12.42
CA MET A 39 -13.12 8.09 12.79
C MET A 39 -12.64 7.08 11.73
N LEU A 40 -11.64 7.46 10.93
CA LEU A 40 -11.01 6.58 9.93
C LEU A 40 -9.77 5.87 10.48
N ASP A 41 -9.30 6.20 11.68
CA ASP A 41 -8.14 5.57 12.32
C ASP A 41 -8.31 4.07 12.58
N LYS A 42 -9.55 3.56 12.58
CA LYS A 42 -9.83 2.12 12.70
C LYS A 42 -9.84 1.37 11.37
N VAL A 43 -9.80 2.10 10.26
CA VAL A 43 -9.95 1.56 8.91
C VAL A 43 -8.67 1.71 8.11
N TYR A 44 -7.98 2.84 8.27
CA TYR A 44 -6.79 3.18 7.50
C TYR A 44 -5.59 3.49 8.40
N ASP A 45 -4.41 3.09 7.94
CA ASP A 45 -3.12 3.54 8.42
C ASP A 45 -2.50 4.52 7.41
N ILE A 46 -1.50 5.28 7.88
CA ILE A 46 -0.72 6.20 7.04
C ILE A 46 0.41 5.39 6.41
N ARG A 47 0.55 5.43 5.08
CA ARG A 47 1.56 4.67 4.34
C ARG A 47 2.46 5.60 3.52
N LEU A 48 3.75 5.28 3.44
CA LEU A 48 4.67 5.88 2.47
C LEU A 48 4.37 5.31 1.08
N ASN A 49 4.04 6.18 0.13
CA ASN A 49 3.81 5.76 -1.25
C ASN A 49 5.15 5.51 -1.92
N HIS A 50 5.42 4.25 -2.24
CA HIS A 50 6.61 3.79 -2.94
C HIS A 50 6.24 2.58 -3.79
N LYS A 51 7.09 2.25 -4.76
CA LYS A 51 6.96 1.00 -5.52
C LYS A 51 8.01 0.00 -5.07
N HIS A 52 7.72 -1.29 -5.26
CA HIS A 52 8.67 -2.37 -4.98
C HIS A 52 9.50 -2.74 -6.22
N PHE A 53 8.91 -2.57 -7.41
CA PHE A 53 9.47 -2.89 -8.72
C PHE A 53 8.65 -2.16 -9.80
N ASP A 54 8.95 -2.33 -11.09
CA ASP A 54 8.10 -1.78 -12.15
C ASP A 54 6.98 -2.74 -12.56
N ILE A 55 5.86 -2.17 -13.04
CA ILE A 55 4.75 -2.90 -13.65
C ILE A 55 4.50 -2.53 -15.11
N ALA A 56 3.85 -3.43 -15.84
CA ALA A 56 3.35 -3.27 -17.21
C ALA A 56 1.87 -2.87 -17.21
N GLY A 57 1.35 -2.46 -18.36
CA GLY A 57 0.03 -1.80 -18.45
C GLY A 57 -1.18 -2.62 -17.96
N SER A 58 -1.15 -3.95 -18.05
CA SER A 58 -2.23 -4.84 -17.59
C SER A 58 -1.95 -5.50 -16.23
N GLU A 59 -0.90 -5.06 -15.54
CA GLU A 59 -0.43 -5.65 -14.30
C GLU A 59 -0.86 -4.85 -13.08
N GLN A 60 -0.97 -5.55 -11.95
CA GLN A 60 -1.30 -4.97 -10.66
C GLN A 60 -0.46 -5.64 -9.58
N VAL A 61 -0.06 -4.89 -8.56
CA VAL A 61 0.57 -5.45 -7.37
C VAL A 61 -0.50 -5.90 -6.39
N VAL A 62 -0.43 -7.16 -5.99
CA VAL A 62 -1.45 -7.82 -5.16
C VAL A 62 -0.77 -8.49 -3.97
N GLY A 63 -1.15 -8.07 -2.77
CA GLY A 63 -0.80 -8.68 -1.51
C GLY A 63 -1.62 -9.94 -1.21
N PHE A 64 -0.94 -10.99 -0.79
CA PHE A 64 -1.49 -12.26 -0.35
C PHE A 64 -0.98 -12.60 1.06
N THR A 65 -1.89 -12.99 1.94
CA THR A 65 -1.54 -13.42 3.29
C THR A 65 -1.14 -14.90 3.29
N GLY A 66 0.09 -15.18 3.73
CA GLY A 66 0.60 -16.52 4.00
C GLY A 66 0.64 -16.84 5.50
N GLN A 67 1.21 -17.98 5.87
CA GLN A 67 1.46 -18.31 7.27
C GLN A 67 2.69 -17.54 7.78
N GLY A 68 2.47 -16.48 8.55
CA GLY A 68 3.56 -15.70 9.15
C GLY A 68 4.28 -14.75 8.19
N LEU A 69 3.68 -14.47 7.04
CA LEU A 69 4.24 -13.60 5.99
C LEU A 69 3.11 -12.97 5.17
N LEU A 70 3.37 -11.78 4.62
CA LEU A 70 2.56 -11.16 3.58
C LEU A 70 3.42 -11.02 2.33
N VAL A 71 2.92 -11.45 1.18
CA VAL A 71 3.67 -11.40 -0.08
C VAL A 71 2.88 -10.61 -1.11
N SER A 72 3.51 -9.55 -1.62
CA SER A 72 3.01 -8.78 -2.75
C SER A 72 3.63 -9.29 -4.04
N MET A 73 2.79 -9.56 -5.04
CA MET A 73 3.20 -10.10 -6.34
C MET A 73 2.49 -9.40 -7.48
N VAL A 74 3.04 -9.54 -8.67
CA VAL A 74 2.40 -9.09 -9.89
C VAL A 74 1.32 -10.07 -10.34
N CYS A 75 0.10 -9.57 -10.52
CA CYS A 75 -0.98 -10.26 -11.22
C CYS A 75 -1.23 -9.56 -12.56
N SER A 76 -1.27 -10.33 -13.66
CA SER A 76 -1.59 -9.81 -15.00
C SER A 76 -3.03 -10.14 -15.37
N GLU A 77 -3.77 -9.18 -15.93
CA GLU A 77 -5.12 -9.38 -16.48
C GLU A 77 -6.12 -10.02 -15.48
N GLY A 78 -5.92 -9.78 -14.17
CA GLY A 78 -6.74 -10.37 -13.10
C GLY A 78 -6.46 -11.86 -12.83
N GLY A 79 -5.46 -12.45 -13.47
CA GLY A 79 -4.99 -13.81 -13.23
C GLY A 79 -4.07 -13.88 -12.01
N LEU A 80 -4.33 -14.84 -11.13
CA LEU A 80 -3.47 -15.11 -9.98
C LEU A 80 -2.20 -15.87 -10.42
N PRO A 81 -1.00 -15.51 -9.94
CA PRO A 81 0.24 -16.21 -10.26
C PRO A 81 0.38 -17.52 -9.47
N ILE A 82 -0.47 -18.51 -9.75
CA ILE A 82 -0.63 -19.76 -8.94
C ILE A 82 0.70 -20.48 -8.67
N LYS A 83 1.61 -20.57 -9.65
CA LYS A 83 2.91 -21.23 -9.45
C LYS A 83 3.79 -20.51 -8.44
N LEU A 84 3.78 -19.18 -8.48
CA LEU A 84 4.57 -18.34 -7.59
C LEU A 84 3.98 -18.34 -6.18
N LEU A 85 2.65 -18.25 -6.07
CA LEU A 85 1.93 -18.39 -4.81
C LEU A 85 2.24 -19.74 -4.14
N ALA A 86 2.20 -20.84 -4.90
CA ALA A 86 2.55 -22.15 -4.38
C ALA A 86 4.02 -22.26 -3.92
N ALA A 87 4.96 -21.55 -4.58
CA ALA A 87 6.36 -21.49 -4.17
C ALA A 87 6.54 -20.76 -2.82
N GLU A 88 5.69 -19.77 -2.54
CA GLU A 88 5.62 -19.08 -1.24
C GLU A 88 4.75 -19.81 -0.21
N GLY A 89 4.25 -21.02 -0.52
CA GLY A 89 3.36 -21.77 0.36
C GLY A 89 1.97 -21.14 0.53
N ILE A 90 1.57 -20.25 -0.37
CA ILE A 90 0.30 -19.54 -0.36
C ILE A 90 -0.72 -20.29 -1.22
N TYR A 91 -1.88 -20.56 -0.62
CA TYR A 91 -3.05 -21.11 -1.31
C TYR A 91 -4.13 -20.03 -1.34
N PRO A 92 -4.46 -19.48 -2.52
CA PRO A 92 -5.47 -18.43 -2.62
C PRO A 92 -6.80 -18.88 -2.04
N ILE A 93 -7.41 -18.01 -1.26
CA ILE A 93 -8.72 -18.28 -0.67
C ILE A 93 -9.78 -18.45 -1.77
N SER A 94 -10.65 -19.44 -1.60
CA SER A 94 -11.78 -19.68 -2.48
C SER A 94 -12.70 -18.46 -2.49
N HIS A 95 -13.16 -18.04 -3.68
CA HIS A 95 -14.04 -16.87 -3.86
C HIS A 95 -13.44 -15.53 -3.40
N GLY A 96 -12.13 -15.43 -3.24
CA GLY A 96 -11.48 -14.15 -3.05
C GLY A 96 -11.66 -13.21 -4.25
N ALA A 97 -11.52 -11.92 -4.00
CA ALA A 97 -11.54 -10.88 -5.01
C ALA A 97 -10.42 -9.89 -4.75
N LEU A 98 -9.92 -9.27 -5.81
CA LEU A 98 -9.01 -8.13 -5.71
C LEU A 98 -9.76 -6.93 -5.13
N ARG A 99 -9.20 -6.34 -4.09
CA ARG A 99 -9.67 -5.11 -3.45
C ARG A 99 -8.51 -4.14 -3.32
N PRO A 100 -8.71 -2.82 -3.50
CA PRO A 100 -7.69 -1.84 -3.15
C PRO A 100 -7.19 -2.06 -1.74
N SER A 101 -5.88 -2.05 -1.54
CA SER A 101 -5.25 -2.07 -0.21
C SER A 101 -4.58 -0.74 0.10
N ASP A 102 -3.96 -0.13 -0.91
CA ASP A 102 -3.16 1.09 -0.75
C ASP A 102 -3.61 2.13 -1.76
N LEU A 103 -3.82 3.35 -1.25
CA LEU A 103 -4.41 4.49 -1.94
C LEU A 103 -3.42 5.66 -1.92
N LEU A 104 -2.99 6.07 -3.11
CA LEU A 104 -2.30 7.34 -3.31
C LEU A 104 -3.32 8.45 -3.11
N VAL A 105 -3.02 9.40 -2.22
CA VAL A 105 -3.86 10.59 -2.02
C VAL A 105 -3.18 11.80 -2.62
N LYS A 106 -3.77 12.35 -3.68
CA LYS A 106 -3.23 13.46 -4.47
C LYS A 106 -4.36 14.23 -5.14
N ASP A 107 -4.24 15.56 -5.20
CA ASP A 107 -5.21 16.44 -5.88
C ASP A 107 -6.67 16.20 -5.41
N GLY A 108 -6.87 15.95 -4.11
CA GLY A 108 -8.18 15.69 -3.52
C GLY A 108 -8.80 14.33 -3.88
N ALA A 109 -8.06 13.45 -4.54
CA ALA A 109 -8.50 12.12 -4.94
C ALA A 109 -7.73 11.02 -4.19
N ALA A 110 -8.39 9.87 -3.99
CA ALA A 110 -7.78 8.62 -3.54
C ALA A 110 -7.71 7.66 -4.73
N ILE A 111 -6.50 7.24 -5.08
CA ILE A 111 -6.20 6.45 -6.28
C ILE A 111 -5.61 5.11 -5.84
N PRO A 112 -6.31 3.98 -6.02
CA PRO A 112 -5.76 2.66 -5.77
C PRO A 112 -4.50 2.40 -6.58
N TYR A 113 -3.42 1.97 -5.92
CA TYR A 113 -2.18 1.58 -6.62
C TYR A 113 -1.66 0.19 -6.23
N GLU A 114 -2.01 -0.32 -5.03
CA GLU A 114 -1.86 -1.73 -4.68
C GLU A 114 -3.17 -2.34 -4.20
N PHE A 115 -3.24 -3.67 -4.27
CA PHE A 115 -4.43 -4.45 -4.02
C PHE A 115 -4.14 -5.60 -3.08
N THR A 116 -5.18 -6.16 -2.49
CA THR A 116 -5.14 -7.42 -1.74
C THR A 116 -6.16 -8.40 -2.29
N TYR A 117 -5.84 -9.69 -2.23
CA TYR A 117 -6.78 -10.75 -2.58
C TYR A 117 -7.50 -11.26 -1.32
N THR A 118 -8.77 -10.86 -1.13
CA THR A 118 -9.52 -11.09 0.10
C THR A 118 -11.00 -11.42 -0.14
N THR A 119 -11.65 -12.00 0.86
CA THR A 119 -13.12 -12.16 0.91
C THR A 119 -13.80 -11.06 1.73
N ASN A 120 -13.01 -10.20 2.39
CA ASN A 120 -13.53 -9.08 3.15
C ASN A 120 -14.19 -8.06 2.22
N ASN A 121 -15.19 -7.37 2.76
CA ASN A 121 -15.79 -6.23 2.08
C ASN A 121 -14.76 -5.09 1.98
N PRO A 122 -14.81 -4.28 0.91
CA PRO A 122 -13.97 -3.09 0.83
C PRO A 122 -14.25 -2.15 2.01
N PRO A 123 -13.23 -1.40 2.47
CA PRO A 123 -13.43 -0.38 3.48
C PRO A 123 -14.33 0.74 2.94
N PRO A 124 -14.94 1.55 3.84
CA PRO A 124 -15.61 2.78 3.42
C PRO A 124 -14.68 3.71 2.62
N GLU A 125 -15.17 4.24 1.51
CA GLU A 125 -14.44 5.23 0.73
C GLU A 125 -14.26 6.53 1.54
N PRO A 126 -13.04 7.11 1.58
CA PRO A 126 -12.84 8.39 2.24
C PRO A 126 -13.62 9.51 1.52
N SER A 127 -14.19 10.44 2.28
CA SER A 127 -14.93 11.57 1.70
C SER A 127 -13.99 12.57 1.01
N SER A 128 -14.49 13.29 0.01
CA SER A 128 -13.71 14.35 -0.66
C SER A 128 -13.24 15.45 0.29
N GLU A 129 -14.03 15.81 1.31
CA GLU A 129 -13.60 16.78 2.33
C GLU A 129 -12.38 16.29 3.14
N PHE A 130 -12.37 15.00 3.48
CA PHE A 130 -11.23 14.38 4.15
C PHE A 130 -9.99 14.36 3.23
N LEU A 131 -10.16 13.97 1.96
CA LEU A 131 -9.06 13.91 0.99
C LEU A 131 -8.47 15.29 0.71
N GLU A 132 -9.30 16.32 0.58
CA GLU A 132 -8.85 17.72 0.45
C GLU A 132 -8.07 18.19 1.69
N SER A 133 -8.55 17.83 2.88
CA SER A 133 -7.84 18.14 4.13
C SER A 133 -6.49 17.44 4.22
N TRP A 134 -6.42 16.17 3.81
CA TRP A 134 -5.19 15.39 3.72
C TRP A 134 -4.18 16.03 2.75
N CYS A 135 -4.62 16.32 1.52
CA CYS A 135 -3.81 17.00 0.51
C CYS A 135 -3.34 18.38 0.97
N SER A 136 -4.18 19.14 1.68
CA SER A 136 -3.82 20.46 2.22
C SER A 136 -2.67 20.36 3.24
N ILE A 137 -2.71 19.38 4.15
CA ILE A 137 -1.64 19.12 5.12
C ILE A 137 -0.32 18.81 4.41
N LEU A 138 -0.34 17.92 3.40
CA LEU A 138 0.87 17.54 2.68
C LEU A 138 1.42 18.67 1.79
N ARG A 139 0.55 19.43 1.13
CA ARG A 139 0.94 20.57 0.28
C ARG A 139 1.61 21.68 1.09
N ALA A 140 1.14 21.94 2.32
CA ALA A 140 1.75 22.94 3.20
C ALA A 140 3.24 22.66 3.48
N GLU A 141 3.66 21.39 3.35
CA GLU A 141 5.03 20.92 3.59
C GLU A 141 5.75 20.50 2.29
N GLY A 142 5.11 20.69 1.13
CA GLY A 142 5.68 20.38 -0.18
C GLY A 142 5.89 18.88 -0.45
N VAL A 143 5.10 18.01 0.17
CA VAL A 143 5.25 16.53 0.10
C VAL A 143 3.95 15.82 -0.33
N GLU A 144 3.10 16.50 -1.07
CA GLU A 144 1.87 15.89 -1.60
C GLU A 144 2.18 14.65 -2.44
N GLY A 145 1.38 13.60 -2.27
CA GLY A 145 1.55 12.32 -2.95
C GLY A 145 2.61 11.39 -2.34
N LEU A 146 3.38 11.83 -1.34
CA LEU A 146 4.37 10.96 -0.68
C LEU A 146 3.77 10.09 0.44
N LEU A 147 2.64 10.51 1.02
CA LEU A 147 1.92 9.75 2.04
C LEU A 147 0.49 9.48 1.58
N GLY A 148 0.09 8.22 1.63
CA GLY A 148 -1.23 7.72 1.27
C GLY A 148 -1.92 7.01 2.42
N LEU A 149 -2.98 6.28 2.07
CA LEU A 149 -3.77 5.48 2.99
C LEU A 149 -3.57 4.01 2.66
N SER A 150 -3.25 3.19 3.66
CA SER A 150 -3.35 1.73 3.53
C SER A 150 -4.49 1.22 4.38
N ILE A 151 -5.21 0.19 3.92
CA ILE A 151 -6.15 -0.53 4.77
C ILE A 151 -5.40 -1.04 6.00
N ARG A 152 -5.94 -0.76 7.18
CA ARG A 152 -5.39 -1.24 8.42
C ARG A 152 -5.47 -2.77 8.48
N ASP A 153 -4.32 -3.41 8.51
CA ASP A 153 -4.18 -4.84 8.71
C ASP A 153 -3.45 -5.11 10.04
N ASN A 154 -4.22 -5.44 11.07
CA ASN A 154 -3.69 -5.75 12.39
C ASN A 154 -2.93 -7.10 12.45
N SER A 155 -2.90 -7.86 11.36
CA SER A 155 -2.12 -9.10 11.28
C SER A 155 -0.63 -8.87 11.02
N VAL A 156 -0.24 -7.68 10.55
CA VAL A 156 1.15 -7.31 10.29
C VAL A 156 1.78 -6.74 11.56
N PRO A 157 2.78 -7.41 12.16
CA PRO A 157 3.46 -6.90 13.34
C PRO A 157 4.30 -5.65 13.02
N ALA A 158 4.46 -4.75 13.99
CA ALA A 158 5.28 -3.56 13.84
C ALA A 158 6.78 -3.85 13.57
N ILE A 159 7.24 -5.07 13.87
CA ILE A 159 8.60 -5.54 13.62
C ILE A 159 8.77 -6.20 12.25
N ALA A 160 7.73 -6.20 11.41
CA ALA A 160 7.83 -6.77 10.08
C ALA A 160 8.88 -6.00 9.26
N HIS A 161 9.73 -6.72 8.55
CA HIS A 161 10.71 -6.14 7.65
C HIS A 161 10.41 -6.52 6.21
N GLU A 162 10.72 -5.60 5.31
CA GLU A 162 10.44 -5.72 3.89
C GLU A 162 11.64 -6.31 3.13
N VAL A 163 11.38 -7.31 2.29
CA VAL A 163 12.36 -7.97 1.43
C VAL A 163 11.80 -8.03 0.02
N SER A 164 12.31 -7.14 -0.84
CA SER A 164 11.95 -7.08 -2.26
C SER A 164 12.92 -7.91 -3.11
N ASP A 165 12.35 -8.69 -4.03
CA ASP A 165 13.02 -9.40 -5.12
C ASP A 165 12.51 -8.82 -6.46
N PRO A 166 13.19 -7.80 -7.01
CA PRO A 166 12.75 -7.13 -8.23
C PRO A 166 12.84 -8.01 -9.48
N GLU A 167 13.70 -9.04 -9.49
CA GLU A 167 13.86 -9.94 -10.64
C GLU A 167 12.64 -10.85 -10.79
N ASN A 168 12.19 -11.42 -9.67
CA ASN A 168 10.97 -12.23 -9.64
C ASN A 168 9.70 -11.40 -9.43
N ARG A 169 9.85 -10.09 -9.17
CA ARG A 169 8.76 -9.12 -8.95
C ARG A 169 7.85 -9.56 -7.79
N VAL A 170 8.52 -9.90 -6.69
CA VAL A 170 7.93 -10.34 -5.43
C VAL A 170 8.45 -9.46 -4.30
N ASN A 171 7.56 -8.97 -3.45
CA ASN A 171 7.91 -8.31 -2.21
C ASN A 171 7.36 -9.06 -1.01
N ARG A 172 8.13 -9.19 0.08
CA ARG A 172 7.76 -9.95 1.27
C ARG A 172 7.83 -9.07 2.50
N LEU A 173 6.78 -9.09 3.32
CA LEU A 173 6.82 -8.64 4.70
C LEU A 173 6.96 -9.87 5.59
N VAL A 174 8.13 -10.02 6.21
CA VAL A 174 8.47 -11.16 7.06
C VAL A 174 8.30 -10.77 8.52
N PHE A 175 7.66 -11.64 9.31
CA PHE A 175 7.31 -11.37 10.71
C PHE A 175 8.30 -12.06 11.66
N GLY A 176 9.13 -11.29 12.37
CA GLY A 176 10.05 -11.82 13.40
C GLY A 176 11.53 -11.81 13.01
N ASP A 177 12.38 -12.18 13.97
CA ASP A 177 13.86 -12.09 13.94
C ASP A 177 14.55 -13.12 13.02
N ASP A 178 13.96 -13.53 11.90
CA ASP A 178 14.67 -14.32 10.88
C ASP A 178 15.61 -13.43 10.01
N ALA A 179 16.07 -12.33 10.59
CA ALA A 179 17.30 -11.63 10.20
C ALA A 179 18.44 -12.09 11.12
N ALA A 180 18.83 -13.36 10.99
CA ALA A 180 20.05 -13.91 11.60
C ALA A 180 20.95 -14.53 10.51
#